data_AF-A0A4Y2TWE9-F1
#
_entry.id   AF-A0A4Y2TWE9-F1
#
_cell.length_a   1.000
_cell.length_b   1.000
_cell.length_c   1.000
_cell.angle_alpha   90.00
_cell.angle_beta   90.00
_cell.angle_gamma   90.00
#
_symmetry.space_group_name_H-M   'P 1'
#
loop_
_entity.id
_entity.type
_entity.pdbx_description
1 polymer ?
#
loop_
_entity_poly.entity_id
_entity_poly.type
_entity_poly.pdbx_seq_one_letter_code
_entity_poly.pdbx_strand_id
1 'polypeptide(L)'
;MGFRLGIRNLTIQRKDAIVNGHAHGRTLLELGKQFNISESGISKFLKRWVDQGRMTKVPKFGRLRSSSRLFDRSVLRLSRVNPHLTAVDIARELCDPQSPLFVLSGVGFKPLD
;
A
#
# COMPACT_ATOMS: atom_id res chain seq x y z
N MET A 1 25.39 23.45 9.19
CA MET A 1 25.05 22.48 8.12
C MET A 1 23.63 22.76 7.66
N GLY A 2 23.44 23.17 6.40
CA GLY A 2 22.13 23.60 5.89
C GLY A 2 21.17 22.43 5.67
N PHE A 3 19.87 22.67 5.88
CA PHE A 3 18.81 21.70 5.64
C PHE A 3 18.79 21.30 4.16
N ARG A 4 19.12 20.03 3.86
CA ARG A 4 18.99 19.47 2.50
C ARG A 4 17.55 19.07 2.25
N LEU A 5 17.04 19.40 1.06
CA LEU A 5 15.67 19.07 0.67
C LEU A 5 15.51 17.55 0.48
N GLY A 6 14.46 17.01 1.10
CA GLY A 6 14.04 15.63 0.85
C GLY A 6 13.40 15.52 -0.53
N ILE A 7 13.83 14.52 -1.33
CA ILE A 7 13.33 14.24 -2.68
C ILE A 7 11.81 14.09 -2.79
N ARG A 8 11.15 13.70 -1.70
CA ARG A 8 9.69 13.56 -1.63
C ARG A 8 8.96 14.89 -1.86
N ASN A 9 9.61 16.01 -1.56
CA ASN A 9 9.05 17.36 -1.65
C ASN A 9 9.41 18.07 -2.96
N LEU A 10 10.13 17.41 -3.88
CA LEU A 10 10.44 17.98 -5.20
C LEU A 10 9.23 17.96 -6.12
N THR A 11 9.05 19.05 -6.87
CA THR A 11 8.11 19.13 -7.99
C THR A 11 8.46 18.10 -9.06
N ILE A 12 7.48 17.71 -9.85
CA ILE A 12 7.65 16.71 -10.94
C ILE A 12 8.75 17.19 -11.91
N GLN A 13 8.72 18.47 -12.29
CA GLN A 13 9.74 19.06 -13.17
C GLN A 13 11.17 18.93 -12.63
N ARG A 14 11.39 19.15 -11.32
CA ARG A 14 12.74 18.99 -10.73
C ARG A 14 13.18 17.53 -10.71
N LYS A 15 12.26 16.58 -10.53
CA LYS A 15 12.55 15.15 -10.61
C LYS A 15 12.96 14.74 -12.03
N ASP A 16 12.20 15.19 -13.03
CA ASP A 16 12.52 14.91 -14.44
C ASP A 16 13.86 15.54 -14.83
N ALA A 17 14.16 16.75 -14.36
CA ALA A 17 15.46 17.39 -14.58
C ALA A 17 16.64 16.60 -13.96
N ILE A 18 16.45 15.96 -12.81
CA ILE A 18 17.48 15.10 -12.19
C ILE A 18 17.70 13.83 -13.03
N VAL A 19 16.61 13.19 -13.49
CA VAL A 19 16.68 12.00 -14.34
C VAL A 19 17.35 12.32 -15.67
N ASN A 20 16.94 13.40 -16.32
CA ASN A 20 17.54 13.88 -17.55
C ASN A 20 19.01 14.20 -17.31
N GLY A 21 19.37 14.96 -16.26
CA GLY A 21 20.76 15.28 -15.95
C GLY A 21 21.63 14.04 -15.79
N HIS A 22 21.13 13.00 -15.10
CA HIS A 22 21.83 11.72 -14.96
C HIS A 22 21.97 10.98 -16.30
N ALA A 23 20.94 10.99 -17.15
CA ALA A 23 21.01 10.41 -18.49
C ALA A 23 22.05 11.10 -19.40
N HIS A 24 22.30 12.40 -19.17
CA HIS A 24 23.36 13.17 -19.84
C HIS A 24 24.74 13.01 -19.19
N GLY A 25 24.92 12.08 -18.25
CA GLY A 25 26.21 11.76 -17.64
C GLY A 25 26.66 12.69 -16.51
N ARG A 26 25.76 13.54 -15.97
CA ARG A 26 26.08 14.36 -14.78
C ARG A 26 26.35 13.47 -13.58
N THR A 27 27.37 13.81 -12.80
CA THR A 27 27.70 13.08 -11.57
C THR A 27 26.65 13.30 -10.47
N LEU A 28 26.50 12.33 -9.57
CA LEU A 28 25.56 12.43 -8.43
C LEU A 28 25.89 13.63 -7.54
N LEU A 29 27.17 13.97 -7.41
CA LEU A 29 27.65 15.12 -6.65
C LEU A 29 27.22 16.45 -7.28
N GLU A 30 27.34 16.59 -8.59
CA GLU A 30 26.89 17.78 -9.33
C GLU A 30 25.39 17.99 -9.21
N LEU A 31 24.61 16.91 -9.43
CA LEU A 31 23.17 16.93 -9.25
C LEU A 31 22.81 17.27 -7.79
N GLY A 32 23.57 16.75 -6.81
CA GLY A 32 23.38 17.02 -5.39
C GLY A 32 23.53 18.50 -5.04
N LYS A 33 24.58 19.13 -5.59
CA LYS A 33 24.83 20.57 -5.44
C LYS A 33 23.75 21.40 -6.13
N GLN A 34 23.38 21.07 -7.37
CA GLN A 34 22.41 21.83 -8.15
C GLN A 34 21.00 21.81 -7.53
N PHE A 35 20.56 20.66 -7.02
CA PHE A 35 19.21 20.50 -6.50
C PHE A 35 19.11 20.63 -4.96
N ASN A 36 20.24 20.85 -4.28
CA ASN A 36 20.35 20.89 -2.81
C ASN A 36 19.82 19.61 -2.14
N ILE A 37 20.28 18.46 -2.64
CA ILE A 37 19.92 17.13 -2.16
C ILE A 37 21.23 16.43 -1.73
N SER A 38 21.16 15.51 -0.78
CA SER A 38 22.31 14.65 -0.51
C SER A 38 22.58 13.72 -1.69
N GLU A 39 23.84 13.39 -1.93
CA GLU A 39 24.24 12.43 -2.95
C GLU A 39 23.54 11.07 -2.74
N SER A 40 23.49 10.60 -1.49
CA SER A 40 22.75 9.41 -1.08
C SER A 40 21.25 9.50 -1.38
N GLY A 41 20.68 10.71 -1.35
CA GLY A 41 19.31 10.96 -1.74
C GLY A 41 19.13 10.70 -3.23
N ILE A 42 19.98 11.29 -4.06
CA ILE A 42 19.91 11.17 -5.53
C ILE A 42 20.13 9.72 -5.96
N SER A 43 21.08 9.02 -5.37
CA SER A 43 21.29 7.58 -5.62
C SER A 43 20.02 6.77 -5.33
N LYS A 44 19.40 6.96 -4.14
CA LYS A 44 18.14 6.29 -3.77
C LYS A 44 16.98 6.67 -4.69
N PHE A 45 16.95 7.91 -5.17
CA PHE A 45 15.94 8.39 -6.10
C PHE A 45 16.06 7.72 -7.46
N LEU A 46 17.26 7.71 -8.06
CA LEU A 46 17.50 7.09 -9.36
C LEU A 46 17.24 5.59 -9.32
N LYS A 47 17.64 4.89 -8.25
CA LYS A 47 17.31 3.47 -8.07
C LYS A 47 15.80 3.23 -8.10
N ARG A 48 15.03 4.01 -7.34
CA ARG A 48 13.55 3.92 -7.35
C ARG A 48 12.95 4.29 -8.69
N TRP A 49 13.56 5.21 -9.42
CA TRP A 49 13.12 5.58 -10.76
C TRP A 49 13.24 4.42 -11.73
N VAL A 50 14.35 3.67 -11.67
CA VAL A 50 14.53 2.44 -12.45
C VAL A 50 13.52 1.37 -12.05
N ASP A 51 13.31 1.15 -10.75
CA ASP A 51 12.39 0.11 -10.25
C ASP A 51 10.91 0.40 -10.61
N GLN A 52 10.50 1.67 -10.66
CA GLN A 52 9.08 2.07 -10.74
C GLN A 52 8.70 2.79 -12.04
N GLY A 53 9.67 3.16 -12.89
CA GLY A 53 9.47 3.89 -14.16
C GLY A 53 9.06 5.37 -14.00
N ARG A 54 8.28 5.72 -12.97
CA ARG A 54 7.96 7.09 -12.55
C ARG A 54 7.75 7.18 -11.05
N MET A 55 8.15 8.31 -10.48
CA MET A 55 7.91 8.63 -9.07
C MET A 55 6.47 9.15 -8.83
N THR A 56 5.46 8.43 -9.32
CA THR A 56 4.06 8.66 -8.92
C THR A 56 3.88 8.22 -7.48
N LYS A 57 3.20 9.03 -6.66
CA LYS A 57 2.76 8.58 -5.33
C LYS A 57 1.74 7.46 -5.55
N VAL A 58 2.19 6.21 -5.59
CA VAL A 58 1.29 5.07 -5.55
C VAL A 58 0.52 5.18 -4.23
N PRO A 59 -0.82 5.23 -4.25
CA PRO A 59 -1.60 5.16 -3.03
C PRO A 59 -1.18 3.90 -2.31
N LYS A 60 -0.67 4.05 -1.09
CA LYS A 60 -0.38 2.88 -0.26
C LYS A 60 -1.71 2.30 0.17
N PHE A 61 -2.13 1.22 -0.47
CA PHE A 61 -3.16 0.37 0.10
C PHE A 61 -2.56 -0.24 1.38
N GLY A 62 -3.29 -0.11 2.50
CA GLY A 62 -2.89 -0.75 3.74
C GLY A 62 -2.89 -2.27 3.61
N ARG A 63 -2.84 -2.98 4.73
CA ARG A 63 -3.01 -4.44 4.72
C ARG A 63 -4.30 -4.79 3.98
N LEU A 64 -4.22 -5.75 3.06
CA LEU A 64 -5.39 -6.26 2.36
C LEU A 64 -6.40 -6.77 3.40
N ARG A 65 -7.68 -6.43 3.22
CA ARG A 65 -8.73 -6.97 4.08
C ARG A 65 -8.96 -8.44 3.73
N SER A 66 -8.86 -9.30 4.73
CA SER A 66 -9.16 -10.73 4.60
C SER A 66 -10.66 -11.01 4.57
N SER A 67 -11.49 -10.08 5.08
CA SER A 67 -12.94 -10.21 5.12
C SER A 67 -13.65 -9.30 4.13
N SER A 68 -14.82 -9.75 3.66
CA SER A 68 -15.74 -8.93 2.86
C SER A 68 -16.66 -8.13 3.78
N ARG A 69 -17.16 -6.98 3.30
CA ARG A 69 -18.11 -6.14 4.06
C ARG A 69 -19.38 -6.91 4.44
N LEU A 70 -19.83 -7.83 3.58
CA LEU A 70 -21.01 -8.65 3.82
C LEU A 70 -20.72 -9.70 4.90
N PHE A 71 -19.54 -10.33 4.87
CA PHE A 71 -19.08 -11.24 5.90
C PHE A 71 -19.04 -10.55 7.28
N ASP A 72 -18.43 -9.37 7.37
CA ASP A 72 -18.36 -8.58 8.61
C ASP A 72 -19.77 -8.23 9.14
N ARG A 73 -20.69 -7.87 8.24
CA ARG A 73 -22.08 -7.57 8.61
C ARG A 73 -22.79 -8.80 9.16
N SER A 74 -22.55 -9.97 8.59
CA SER A 74 -23.15 -11.22 9.08
C SER A 74 -22.59 -11.64 10.43
N VAL A 75 -21.26 -11.50 10.66
CA VAL A 75 -20.64 -11.67 11.98
C VAL A 75 -21.33 -10.77 13.02
N LEU A 76 -21.46 -9.47 12.73
CA LEU A 76 -22.11 -8.52 13.64
C LEU A 76 -23.58 -8.85 13.89
N ARG A 77 -24.31 -9.39 12.90
CA ARG A 77 -25.71 -9.81 13.07
C ARG A 77 -25.79 -10.99 14.03
N LEU A 78 -24.99 -12.03 13.83
CA LEU A 78 -25.01 -13.23 14.67
C LEU A 78 -24.63 -12.91 16.12
N SER A 79 -23.57 -12.11 16.32
CA SER A 79 -23.17 -11.69 17.67
C SER A 79 -24.23 -10.85 18.40
N ARG A 80 -25.07 -10.10 17.65
CA ARG A 80 -26.17 -9.32 18.25
C ARG A 80 -27.40 -10.15 18.55
N VAL A 81 -27.70 -11.14 17.69
CA VAL A 81 -28.84 -12.04 17.88
C VAL A 81 -28.58 -12.93 19.11
N ASN A 82 -27.38 -13.49 19.21
CA ASN A 82 -26.99 -14.37 20.31
C ASN A 82 -25.58 -14.00 20.82
N PRO A 83 -25.46 -13.26 21.94
CA PRO A 83 -24.17 -12.83 22.47
C PRO A 83 -23.34 -13.99 23.06
N HIS A 84 -23.94 -15.16 23.28
CA HIS A 84 -23.25 -16.36 23.77
C HIS A 84 -22.55 -17.17 22.68
N LEU A 85 -22.73 -16.82 21.40
CA LEU A 85 -22.07 -17.53 20.31
C LEU A 85 -20.56 -17.29 20.33
N THR A 86 -19.79 -18.36 20.25
CA THR A 86 -18.34 -18.27 20.13
C THR A 86 -17.94 -17.96 18.69
N ALA A 87 -16.71 -17.48 18.48
CA ALA A 87 -16.19 -17.24 17.15
C ALA A 87 -16.22 -18.50 16.26
N VAL A 88 -16.07 -19.69 16.85
CA VAL A 88 -16.13 -20.98 16.14
C VAL A 88 -17.55 -21.26 15.66
N ASP A 89 -18.55 -21.00 16.50
CA ASP A 89 -19.95 -21.23 16.14
C ASP A 89 -20.42 -20.24 15.06
N ILE A 90 -20.00 -18.98 15.16
CA ILE A 90 -20.24 -17.96 14.13
C ILE A 90 -19.56 -18.37 12.81
N ALA A 91 -18.31 -18.85 12.85
CA ALA A 91 -17.63 -19.31 11.65
C ALA A 91 -18.33 -20.53 11.04
N ARG A 92 -18.81 -21.48 11.86
CA ARG A 92 -19.58 -22.64 11.40
C ARG A 92 -20.85 -22.20 10.68
N GLU A 93 -21.62 -21.28 11.26
CA GLU A 93 -22.87 -20.79 10.67
C GLU A 93 -22.66 -19.97 9.39
N LEU A 94 -21.54 -19.25 9.28
CA LEU A 94 -21.22 -18.43 8.11
C LEU A 94 -20.50 -19.19 6.99
N CYS A 95 -19.81 -20.29 7.29
CA CYS A 95 -19.10 -21.13 6.33
C CYS A 95 -19.88 -22.39 5.94
N ASP A 96 -21.04 -22.66 6.55
CA ASP A 96 -21.91 -23.77 6.18
C ASP A 96 -22.57 -23.49 4.81
N PRO A 97 -22.37 -24.35 3.80
CA PRO A 97 -22.91 -24.13 2.45
C PRO A 97 -24.45 -24.23 2.39
N GLN A 98 -25.10 -24.82 3.39
CA GLN A 98 -26.55 -24.86 3.55
C GLN A 98 -27.09 -23.63 4.30
N SER A 99 -26.21 -22.78 4.86
CA SER A 99 -26.62 -21.54 5.53
C SER A 99 -27.06 -20.49 4.51
N PRO A 100 -28.24 -19.87 4.68
CA PRO A 100 -28.68 -18.78 3.82
C PRO A 100 -27.75 -17.55 3.90
N LEU A 101 -26.94 -17.43 4.96
CA LEU A 101 -25.97 -16.35 5.13
C LEU A 101 -24.69 -16.57 4.33
N PHE A 102 -24.33 -17.82 4.02
CA PHE A 102 -23.21 -18.18 3.16
C PHE A 102 -23.43 -17.69 1.73
N VAL A 103 -24.63 -17.96 1.19
CA VAL A 103 -25.06 -17.56 -0.17
C VAL A 103 -25.00 -16.04 -0.37
N LEU A 104 -25.34 -15.27 0.67
CA LEU A 104 -25.30 -13.81 0.65
C LEU A 104 -23.90 -13.20 0.83
N SER A 105 -22.91 -13.99 1.29
CA SER A 105 -21.57 -13.48 1.60
C SER A 105 -20.62 -13.46 0.39
N GLY A 106 -20.97 -14.15 -0.70
CA GLY A 106 -20.32 -14.08 -2.03
C GLY A 106 -18.87 -14.59 -2.12
N VAL A 107 -18.22 -14.89 -1.01
CA VAL A 107 -16.89 -15.51 -0.96
C VAL A 107 -16.69 -16.07 0.45
N GLY A 108 -16.52 -17.38 0.54
CA GLY A 108 -16.08 -18.04 1.77
C GLY A 108 -14.71 -17.53 2.19
N PHE A 109 -14.52 -17.44 3.51
CA PHE A 109 -13.23 -17.15 4.13
C PHE A 109 -12.17 -18.10 3.53
N LYS A 110 -11.16 -17.58 2.84
CA LYS A 110 -10.01 -18.42 2.44
C LYS A 110 -9.11 -18.57 3.66
N PRO A 111 -8.94 -19.78 4.23
CA PRO A 111 -7.93 -19.98 5.25
C PRO A 111 -6.55 -19.62 4.65
N LEU A 112 -5.73 -18.94 5.45
CA LEU A 112 -4.32 -18.74 5.16
C LEU A 112 -3.62 -19.96 5.76
N ASP A 113 -3.06 -20.82 4.91
CA ASP A 113 -2.11 -21.86 5.31
C ASP A 113 -0.84 -21.25 5.91
#